data_AF-A0A1I6FFB1-F1
#
_entry.id   AF-A0A1I6FFB1-F1
#
_cell.length_a   1.000
_cell.length_b   1.000
_cell.length_c   1.000
_cell.angle_alpha   90.00
_cell.angle_beta   90.00
_cell.angle_gamma   90.00
#
_symmetry.space_group_name_H-M   'P 1'
#
loop_
_entity.id
_entity.type
_entity.pdbx_description
1 polymer ?
#
loop_
_entity_poly.entity_id
_entity_poly.type
_entity_poly.pdbx_seq_one_letter_code
_entity_poly.pdbx_strand_id
1 'polypeptide(L)'
;MFGSKQKKIVSLEHAAGGLQAQVNQLNGYLQQIGGLDYLQVRQEIDRMRAELAGLQQTHAGERQAHQNALAAERRAQDEALALQRQGFEQGLAQQRAELASAQAMLVPFSDELLFQDAGVFRYHHPLENAEAYKRELDRVQDAMKQMIRDKTAVTGSTNFTFNKSSREGAKMVADWCKLMLRSYNAEAENSLRVMKAGSVDAAKKRLLRAAEAIEKLGKMLSIQINDRYEALRMRELELTADYLQKKQEEKENERSERERLREEAKAQAEFRRELEKLEKERKHLENVRRALLAKGDVAAAEELQSELDKVVSGIEGVHQREANIRAGYVYVISNLGAFGPKMVKIGMTRRLHPEERVLELGDASVPFRYDTHILHYSADAVSLETKLHQALSDRRVNRVNMRREFFYATPEDVRELLKTHSGQMLEYVLEPEAAEYRQSLTS
;
A
#
# COMPACT_ATOMS: atom_id res chain seq x y z
N MET A 1 69.79 8.79 30.57
CA MET A 1 70.42 8.47 31.88
C MET A 1 71.37 7.25 31.85
N PHE A 2 71.28 6.34 30.87
CA PHE A 2 72.09 5.10 30.88
C PHE A 2 73.58 5.28 30.56
N GLY A 3 73.92 6.27 29.74
CA GLY A 3 75.31 6.53 29.35
C GLY A 3 76.23 6.89 30.53
N SER A 4 75.73 7.53 31.59
CA SER A 4 76.55 7.88 32.75
C SER A 4 76.82 6.69 33.66
N LYS A 5 75.82 5.84 33.93
CA LYS A 5 75.97 4.62 34.73
C LYS A 5 76.87 3.59 34.04
N GLN A 6 76.71 3.40 32.74
CA GLN A 6 77.55 2.46 31.99
C GLN A 6 79.00 2.93 31.90
N LYS A 7 79.24 4.25 31.72
CA LYS A 7 80.58 4.84 31.82
C LYS A 7 81.19 4.62 33.22
N LYS A 8 80.39 4.75 34.28
CA LYS A 8 80.83 4.51 35.66
C LYS A 8 81.20 3.05 35.94
N ILE A 9 80.41 2.10 35.43
CA ILE A 9 80.72 0.66 35.48
C ILE A 9 82.04 0.38 34.79
N VAL A 10 82.21 0.85 33.55
CA VAL A 10 83.46 0.67 32.77
C VAL A 10 84.66 1.31 33.48
N SER A 11 84.50 2.50 34.08
CA SER A 11 85.59 3.14 34.82
C SER A 11 85.97 2.37 36.09
N LEU A 12 85.00 1.82 36.81
CA LEU A 12 85.25 1.01 38.01
C LEU A 12 85.94 -0.31 37.64
N GLU A 13 85.53 -0.93 36.52
CA GLU A 13 86.17 -2.14 35.98
C GLU A 13 87.63 -1.88 35.59
N HIS A 14 87.91 -0.77 34.90
CA HIS A 14 89.27 -0.37 34.55
C HIS A 14 90.12 -0.04 35.78
N ALA A 15 89.57 0.67 36.77
CA ALA A 15 90.26 0.99 38.01
C ALA A 15 90.59 -0.27 38.82
N ALA A 16 89.63 -1.19 38.96
CA ALA A 16 89.84 -2.47 39.62
C ALA A 16 90.89 -3.33 38.88
N GLY A 17 90.84 -3.36 37.55
CA GLY A 17 91.83 -4.07 36.72
C GLY A 17 93.25 -3.50 36.85
N GLY A 18 93.39 -2.18 36.85
CA GLY A 18 94.67 -1.50 37.06
C GLY A 18 95.25 -1.76 38.46
N LEU A 19 94.41 -1.67 39.49
CA LEU A 19 94.83 -1.95 40.87
C LEU A 19 95.20 -3.42 41.07
N GLN A 20 94.48 -4.35 40.45
CA GLN A 20 94.83 -5.77 40.45
C GLN A 20 96.18 -6.03 39.77
N ALA A 21 96.47 -5.35 38.67
CA ALA A 21 97.76 -5.46 37.99
C ALA A 21 98.91 -4.95 38.86
N GLN A 22 98.71 -3.83 39.58
CA GLN A 22 99.68 -3.30 40.53
C GLN A 22 99.89 -4.24 41.72
N VAL A 23 98.82 -4.79 42.29
CA VAL A 23 98.91 -5.82 43.34
C VAL A 23 99.71 -7.03 42.84
N ASN A 24 99.51 -7.47 41.61
CA ASN A 24 100.25 -8.59 41.02
C ASN A 24 101.74 -8.25 40.82
N GLN A 25 102.06 -7.05 40.35
CA GLN A 25 103.44 -6.58 40.19
C GLN A 25 104.17 -6.50 41.53
N LEU A 26 103.55 -5.89 42.55
CA LEU A 26 104.12 -5.78 43.90
C LEU A 26 104.29 -7.16 44.56
N ASN A 27 103.38 -8.10 44.31
CA ASN A 27 103.55 -9.49 44.77
C ASN A 27 104.75 -10.18 44.10
N GLY A 28 104.99 -9.93 42.81
CA GLY A 28 106.19 -10.40 42.12
C GLY A 28 107.47 -9.78 42.68
N TYR A 29 107.44 -8.48 43.01
CA TYR A 29 108.56 -7.77 43.63
C TYR A 29 108.86 -8.30 45.04
N LEU A 30 107.84 -8.58 45.86
CA LEU A 30 107.97 -9.19 47.18
C LEU A 30 108.73 -10.52 47.19
N GLN A 31 108.71 -11.28 46.09
CA GLN A 31 109.45 -12.54 46.00
C GLN A 31 110.97 -12.36 45.86
N GLN A 32 111.42 -11.14 45.55
CA GLN A 32 112.83 -10.83 45.23
C GLN A 32 113.54 -10.00 46.31
N ILE A 33 112.81 -9.47 47.29
CA ILE A 33 113.33 -8.58 48.34
C ILE A 33 113.34 -9.26 49.71
N GLY A 34 114.30 -8.88 50.56
CA GLY A 34 114.40 -9.32 51.96
C GLY A 34 114.72 -8.15 52.90
N GLY A 35 114.38 -8.28 54.19
CA GLY A 35 114.62 -7.26 55.21
C GLY A 35 113.43 -6.32 55.46
N LEU A 36 113.71 -5.10 55.93
CA LEU A 36 112.71 -4.09 56.34
C LEU A 36 111.75 -3.66 55.22
N ASP A 37 112.22 -3.67 53.97
CA ASP A 37 111.40 -3.30 52.79
C ASP A 37 110.25 -4.29 52.54
N TYR A 38 110.39 -5.56 52.97
CA TYR A 38 109.35 -6.58 52.84
C TYR A 38 108.07 -6.22 53.59
N LEU A 39 108.18 -5.69 54.82
CA LEU A 39 107.03 -5.35 55.65
C LEU A 39 106.26 -4.15 55.10
N GLN A 40 106.96 -3.17 54.54
CA GLN A 40 106.35 -1.98 53.93
C GLN A 40 105.57 -2.35 52.66
N VAL A 41 106.18 -3.11 51.75
CA VAL A 41 105.51 -3.56 50.52
C VAL A 41 104.33 -4.48 50.85
N ARG A 42 104.42 -5.30 51.91
CA ARG A 42 103.30 -6.16 52.33
C ARG A 42 102.11 -5.36 52.85
N GLN A 43 102.33 -4.34 53.68
CA GLN A 43 101.26 -3.45 54.15
C GLN A 43 100.60 -2.70 52.99
N GLU A 44 101.38 -2.29 51.99
CA GLU A 44 100.87 -1.63 50.80
C GLU A 44 99.99 -2.56 49.95
N ILE A 45 100.38 -3.83 49.79
CA ILE A 45 99.55 -4.84 49.12
C ILE A 45 98.25 -5.11 49.86
N ASP A 46 98.27 -5.23 51.19
CA ASP A 46 97.06 -5.49 51.96
C ASP A 46 96.11 -4.28 51.91
N ARG A 47 96.65 -3.05 51.89
CA ARG A 47 95.87 -1.83 51.63
C ARG A 47 95.25 -1.84 50.22
N MET A 48 96.03 -2.13 49.18
CA MET A 48 95.53 -2.21 47.81
C MET A 48 94.50 -3.33 47.62
N ARG A 49 94.63 -4.46 48.33
CA ARG A 49 93.63 -5.53 48.33
C ARG A 49 92.31 -5.12 48.96
N ALA A 50 92.36 -4.40 50.09
CA ALA A 50 91.15 -3.86 50.71
C ALA A 50 90.45 -2.84 49.80
N GLU A 51 91.22 -1.98 49.14
CA GLU A 51 90.70 -1.02 48.16
C GLU A 51 90.11 -1.73 46.93
N LEU A 52 90.78 -2.76 46.41
CA LEU A 52 90.26 -3.59 45.32
C LEU A 52 88.95 -4.27 45.69
N ALA A 53 88.83 -4.84 46.89
CA ALA A 53 87.60 -5.46 47.35
C ALA A 53 86.45 -4.43 47.42
N GLY A 54 86.72 -3.22 47.89
CA GLY A 54 85.75 -2.11 47.89
C GLY A 54 85.32 -1.69 46.48
N LEU A 55 86.27 -1.61 45.54
CA LEU A 55 85.98 -1.31 44.13
C LEU A 55 85.17 -2.43 43.46
N GLN A 56 85.48 -3.69 43.75
CA GLN A 56 84.73 -4.83 43.20
C GLN A 56 83.30 -4.88 43.74
N GLN A 57 83.09 -4.60 45.04
CA GLN A 57 81.75 -4.55 45.64
C GLN A 57 80.91 -3.40 45.07
N THR A 58 81.49 -2.22 44.91
CA THR A 58 80.80 -1.07 44.29
C THR A 58 80.48 -1.32 42.82
N HIS A 59 81.39 -1.94 42.07
CA HIS A 59 81.15 -2.37 40.69
C HIS A 59 80.01 -3.39 40.59
N ALA A 60 79.96 -4.39 41.46
CA ALA A 60 78.87 -5.37 41.50
C ALA A 60 77.51 -4.72 41.79
N GLY A 61 77.45 -3.79 42.76
CA GLY A 61 76.24 -3.03 43.08
C GLY A 61 75.75 -2.16 41.92
N GLU A 62 76.65 -1.43 41.25
CA GLU A 62 76.32 -0.61 40.09
C GLU A 62 75.85 -1.46 38.90
N ARG A 63 76.46 -2.64 38.67
CA ARG A 63 76.06 -3.58 37.63
C ARG A 63 74.65 -4.14 37.88
N GLN A 64 74.34 -4.54 39.11
CA GLN A 64 73.01 -5.03 39.46
C GLN A 64 71.94 -3.92 39.36
N ALA A 65 72.25 -2.70 39.82
CA ALA A 65 71.35 -1.56 39.69
C ALA A 65 71.09 -1.19 38.23
N HIS A 66 72.10 -1.29 37.35
CA HIS A 66 71.94 -1.08 35.92
C HIS A 66 71.08 -2.15 35.25
N GLN A 67 71.28 -3.43 35.60
CA GLN A 67 70.45 -4.53 35.10
C GLN A 67 68.97 -4.38 35.50
N ASN A 68 68.70 -4.02 36.75
CA ASN A 68 67.34 -3.79 37.23
C ASN A 68 66.67 -2.59 36.52
N ALA A 69 67.42 -1.52 36.27
CA ALA A 69 66.91 -0.36 35.53
C ALA A 69 66.55 -0.70 34.08
N LEU A 70 67.39 -1.47 33.38
CA LEU A 70 67.10 -1.94 32.03
C LEU A 70 65.89 -2.88 31.99
N ALA A 71 65.75 -3.77 32.97
CA ALA A 71 64.60 -4.67 33.07
C ALA A 71 63.29 -3.90 33.32
N ALA A 72 63.32 -2.87 34.17
CA ALA A 72 62.16 -2.00 34.42
C ALA A 72 61.76 -1.20 33.18
N GLU A 73 62.72 -0.64 32.44
CA GLU A 73 62.44 0.09 31.19
C GLU A 73 61.84 -0.82 30.11
N ARG A 74 62.35 -2.05 29.96
CA ARG A 74 61.77 -3.04 29.03
C ARG A 74 60.32 -3.37 29.38
N ARG A 75 60.03 -3.62 30.67
CA ARG A 75 58.64 -3.88 31.12
C ARG A 75 57.72 -2.70 30.83
N ALA A 76 58.17 -1.48 31.10
CA ALA A 76 57.39 -0.27 30.82
C ALA A 76 57.13 -0.10 29.31
N GLN A 77 58.13 -0.42 28.46
CA GLN A 77 57.96 -0.40 27.01
C GLN A 77 56.98 -1.47 26.53
N ASP A 78 57.07 -2.69 27.06
CA ASP A 78 56.17 -3.81 26.71
C ASP A 78 54.72 -3.51 27.13
N GLU A 79 54.51 -2.94 28.32
CA GLU A 79 53.20 -2.50 28.80
C GLU A 79 52.63 -1.36 27.94
N ALA A 80 53.45 -0.38 27.56
CA ALA A 80 53.04 0.70 26.67
C ALA A 80 52.66 0.18 25.26
N LEU A 81 53.43 -0.77 24.72
CA LEU A 81 53.14 -1.44 23.46
C LEU A 81 51.85 -2.27 23.54
N ALA A 82 51.62 -2.97 24.65
CA ALA A 82 50.41 -3.74 24.87
C ALA A 82 49.16 -2.84 24.91
N LEU A 83 49.24 -1.71 25.63
CA LEU A 83 48.17 -0.71 25.66
C LEU A 83 47.90 -0.10 24.28
N GLN A 84 48.95 0.23 23.52
CA GLN A 84 48.78 0.71 22.14
C GLN A 84 48.10 -0.33 21.25
N ARG A 85 48.52 -1.60 21.32
CA ARG A 85 47.91 -2.69 20.56
C ARG A 85 46.44 -2.85 20.90
N GLN A 86 46.09 -2.85 22.19
CA GLN A 86 44.71 -2.92 22.63
C GLN A 86 43.88 -1.74 22.10
N GLY A 87 44.42 -0.53 22.14
CA GLY A 87 43.77 0.65 21.57
C GLY A 87 43.53 0.53 20.05
N PHE A 88 44.52 0.04 19.30
CA PHE A 88 44.36 -0.22 17.86
C PHE A 88 43.36 -1.33 17.56
N GLU A 89 43.34 -2.41 18.34
CA GLU A 89 42.39 -3.51 18.17
C GLU A 89 40.95 -3.06 18.45
N GLN A 90 40.74 -2.26 19.51
CA GLN A 90 39.44 -1.66 19.80
C GLN A 90 39.00 -0.68 18.70
N GLY A 91 39.91 0.16 18.22
CA GLY A 91 39.63 1.08 17.11
C GLY A 91 39.27 0.33 15.82
N LEU A 92 39.98 -0.75 15.48
CA LEU A 92 39.67 -1.61 14.34
C LEU A 92 38.31 -2.31 14.50
N ALA A 93 37.98 -2.79 15.70
CA ALA A 93 36.69 -3.41 15.97
C ALA A 93 35.54 -2.42 15.80
N GLN A 94 35.71 -1.19 16.31
CA GLN A 94 34.72 -0.11 16.15
C GLN A 94 34.54 0.27 14.68
N GLN A 95 35.63 0.49 13.95
CA GLN A 95 35.56 0.82 12.51
C GLN A 95 34.90 -0.29 11.68
N ARG A 96 35.16 -1.56 12.01
CA ARG A 96 34.48 -2.69 11.36
C ARG A 96 32.98 -2.71 11.64
N ALA A 97 32.57 -2.40 12.87
CA ALA A 97 31.16 -2.33 13.23
C ALA A 97 30.44 -1.15 12.52
N GLU A 98 31.08 0.02 12.47
CA GLU A 98 30.58 1.19 11.73
C GLU A 98 30.44 0.88 10.24
N LEU A 99 31.45 0.23 9.65
CA LEU A 99 31.42 -0.17 8.23
C LEU A 99 30.32 -1.19 7.94
N ALA A 100 30.11 -2.18 8.81
CA ALA A 100 29.01 -3.13 8.67
C ALA A 100 27.63 -2.46 8.76
N SER A 101 27.46 -1.51 9.69
CA SER A 101 26.23 -0.73 9.84
C SER A 101 25.96 0.14 8.61
N ALA A 102 26.98 0.86 8.11
CA ALA A 102 26.88 1.66 6.90
C ALA A 102 26.54 0.81 5.67
N GLN A 103 27.16 -0.38 5.52
CA GLN A 103 26.82 -1.33 4.47
C GLN A 103 25.37 -1.81 4.55
N ALA A 104 24.87 -2.12 5.74
CA ALA A 104 23.49 -2.54 5.93
C ALA A 104 22.47 -1.45 5.53
N MET A 105 22.77 -0.18 5.79
CA MET A 105 21.93 0.95 5.33
C MET A 105 21.97 1.16 3.81
N LEU A 106 23.08 0.82 3.15
CA LEU A 106 23.24 0.97 1.70
C LEU A 106 22.51 -0.12 0.89
N VAL A 107 22.30 -1.33 1.44
CA VAL A 107 21.65 -2.43 0.71
C VAL A 107 20.23 -2.07 0.21
N PRO A 108 19.31 -1.56 1.05
CA PRO A 108 17.98 -1.12 0.59
C PRO A 108 18.04 -0.06 -0.51
N PHE A 109 19.00 0.86 -0.42
CA PHE A 109 19.19 1.92 -1.41
C PHE A 109 19.73 1.38 -2.74
N SER A 110 20.65 0.41 -2.69
CA SER A 110 21.20 -0.25 -3.87
C SER A 110 20.15 -1.08 -4.62
N ASP A 111 19.25 -1.73 -3.88
CA ASP A 111 18.11 -2.44 -4.44
C ASP A 111 17.12 -1.47 -5.10
N GLU A 112 16.79 -0.36 -4.44
CA GLU A 112 15.89 0.65 -4.98
C GLU A 112 16.43 1.27 -6.28
N LEU A 113 17.73 1.55 -6.34
CA LEU A 113 18.41 1.98 -7.57
C LEU A 113 18.32 0.93 -8.68
N LEU A 114 18.54 -0.34 -8.36
CA LEU A 114 18.45 -1.44 -9.33
C LEU A 114 17.05 -1.53 -9.97
N PHE A 115 16.00 -1.38 -9.16
CA PHE A 115 14.62 -1.41 -9.65
C PHE A 115 14.29 -0.19 -10.51
N GLN A 116 14.70 1.01 -10.10
CA GLN A 116 14.54 2.23 -10.91
C GLN A 116 15.28 2.12 -12.25
N ASP A 117 16.47 1.52 -12.25
CA ASP A 117 17.25 1.25 -13.45
C ASP A 117 16.54 0.29 -14.42
N ALA A 118 15.80 -0.68 -13.87
CA ALA A 118 14.93 -1.57 -14.63
C ALA A 118 13.59 -0.91 -14.99
N GLY A 119 13.36 0.37 -14.67
CA GLY A 119 12.11 1.08 -14.93
C GLY A 119 10.95 0.65 -14.03
N VAL A 120 11.25 0.10 -12.85
CA VAL A 120 10.28 -0.23 -11.80
C VAL A 120 10.36 0.82 -10.70
N PHE A 121 9.39 1.71 -10.64
CA PHE A 121 9.28 2.80 -9.68
C PHE A 121 8.33 2.43 -8.53
N ARG A 122 8.59 2.96 -7.33
CA ARG A 122 7.61 2.95 -6.23
C ARG A 122 6.47 3.91 -6.56
N TYR A 123 5.50 3.44 -7.33
CA TYR A 123 4.20 4.08 -7.45
C TYR A 123 3.33 3.66 -6.26
N HIS A 124 2.59 4.61 -5.65
CA HIS A 124 1.59 4.27 -4.65
C HIS A 124 0.49 3.42 -5.31
N HIS A 125 0.55 2.11 -5.10
CA HIS A 125 -0.30 1.19 -5.81
C HIS A 125 -1.74 1.33 -5.30
N PRO A 126 -2.78 1.32 -6.17
CA PRO A 126 -4.18 1.43 -5.73
C PRO A 126 -4.62 0.40 -4.68
N LEU A 127 -3.87 -0.70 -4.56
CA LEU A 127 -4.10 -1.85 -3.66
C LEU A 127 -3.41 -1.74 -2.30
N GLU A 128 -2.59 -0.71 -2.03
CA GLU A 128 -1.78 -0.62 -0.80
C GLU A 128 -2.59 -0.68 0.50
N ASN A 129 -3.86 -0.27 0.43
CA ASN A 129 -4.79 -0.22 1.55
C ASN A 129 -5.83 -1.36 1.53
N ALA A 130 -5.80 -2.22 0.51
CA ALA A 130 -6.72 -3.35 0.37
C ALA A 130 -6.05 -4.63 0.87
N GLU A 131 -6.19 -4.95 2.16
CA GLU A 131 -5.48 -6.06 2.82
C GLU A 131 -5.57 -7.39 2.07
N ALA A 132 -6.73 -7.70 1.50
CA ALA A 132 -6.97 -8.94 0.74
C ALA A 132 -6.15 -9.02 -0.56
N TYR A 133 -5.86 -7.88 -1.20
CA TYR A 133 -5.11 -7.79 -2.45
C TYR A 133 -3.63 -7.50 -2.24
N LYS A 134 -3.30 -6.80 -1.15
CA LYS A 134 -1.94 -6.40 -0.80
C LYS A 134 -0.99 -7.59 -0.71
N ARG A 135 -1.38 -8.68 -0.03
CA ARG A 135 -0.52 -9.86 0.13
C ARG A 135 -0.16 -10.53 -1.21
N GLU A 136 -1.12 -10.62 -2.13
CA GLU A 136 -0.86 -11.20 -3.45
C GLU A 136 -0.05 -10.25 -4.33
N LEU A 137 -0.30 -8.94 -4.25
CA LEU A 137 0.51 -7.94 -4.94
C LEU A 137 1.96 -7.97 -4.46
N ASP A 138 2.19 -8.00 -3.14
CA ASP A 138 3.52 -8.05 -2.53
C ASP A 138 4.28 -9.29 -3.03
N ARG A 139 3.62 -10.47 -3.09
CA ARG A 139 4.22 -11.69 -3.65
C ARG A 139 4.61 -11.54 -5.12
N VAL A 140 3.73 -10.95 -5.94
CA VAL A 140 4.00 -10.71 -7.37
C VAL A 140 5.18 -9.74 -7.53
N GLN A 141 5.18 -8.64 -6.77
CA GLN A 141 6.25 -7.65 -6.81
C GLN A 141 7.58 -8.22 -6.32
N ASP A 142 7.60 -9.01 -5.26
CA ASP A 142 8.81 -9.63 -4.75
C ASP A 142 9.37 -10.68 -5.73
N ALA A 143 8.51 -11.45 -6.40
CA ALA A 143 8.94 -12.34 -7.48
C ALA A 143 9.55 -11.56 -8.67
N MET A 144 8.96 -10.43 -9.06
CA MET A 144 9.53 -9.56 -10.11
C MET A 144 10.88 -8.98 -9.68
N LYS A 145 10.99 -8.46 -8.45
CA LYS A 145 12.23 -7.93 -7.89
C LYS A 145 13.34 -8.98 -7.90
N GLN A 146 13.01 -10.22 -7.52
CA GLN A 146 13.96 -11.32 -7.53
C GLN A 146 14.46 -11.62 -8.96
N MET A 147 13.56 -11.68 -9.95
CA MET A 147 13.96 -11.88 -11.36
C MET A 147 14.82 -10.74 -11.91
N ILE A 148 14.60 -9.49 -11.47
CA ILE A 148 15.43 -8.35 -11.84
C ILE A 148 16.83 -8.47 -11.22
N ARG A 149 16.91 -8.81 -9.92
CA ARG A 149 18.19 -9.07 -9.22
C ARG A 149 18.99 -10.20 -9.88
N ASP A 150 18.31 -11.30 -10.20
CA ASP A 150 18.90 -12.48 -10.82
C ASP A 150 19.18 -12.29 -12.32
N LYS A 151 18.77 -11.15 -12.91
CA LYS A 151 18.89 -10.82 -14.33
C LYS A 151 18.23 -11.87 -15.25
N THR A 152 17.11 -12.43 -14.81
CA THR A 152 16.32 -13.44 -15.54
C THR A 152 15.02 -12.90 -16.13
N ALA A 153 14.66 -11.64 -15.82
CA ALA A 153 13.46 -10.98 -16.33
C ALA A 153 13.47 -10.77 -17.87
N VAL A 154 14.66 -10.66 -18.45
CA VAL A 154 14.91 -10.58 -19.89
C VAL A 154 16.02 -11.54 -20.25
N THR A 155 15.89 -12.22 -21.37
CA THR A 155 16.91 -13.11 -21.93
C THR A 155 17.54 -12.48 -23.16
N GLY A 156 18.80 -12.82 -23.44
CA GLY A 156 19.56 -12.37 -24.61
C GLY A 156 20.63 -13.39 -24.99
N SER A 157 21.25 -13.20 -26.16
CA SER A 157 22.27 -14.11 -26.69
C SER A 157 23.51 -14.18 -25.80
N THR A 158 23.93 -15.39 -25.45
CA THR A 158 25.12 -15.67 -24.64
C THR A 158 26.42 -15.76 -25.45
N ASN A 159 26.31 -15.99 -26.76
CA ASN A 159 27.43 -16.26 -27.65
C ASN A 159 27.77 -15.08 -28.58
N PHE A 160 27.18 -13.91 -28.34
CA PHE A 160 27.41 -12.73 -29.16
C PHE A 160 28.82 -12.15 -28.92
N THR A 161 29.54 -11.85 -30.00
CA THR A 161 30.85 -11.19 -29.95
C THR A 161 30.78 -9.82 -30.59
N PHE A 162 31.38 -8.81 -29.95
CA PHE A 162 31.51 -7.46 -30.50
C PHE A 162 32.99 -7.12 -30.61
N ASN A 163 33.44 -6.54 -31.72
CA ASN A 163 34.87 -6.26 -31.98
C ASN A 163 35.81 -7.45 -31.70
N LYS A 164 35.38 -8.68 -32.04
CA LYS A 164 36.10 -9.94 -31.76
C LYS A 164 36.31 -10.24 -30.25
N SER A 165 35.58 -9.55 -29.38
CA SER A 165 35.60 -9.74 -27.93
C SER A 165 34.24 -10.27 -27.43
N SER A 166 34.25 -11.47 -26.85
CA SER A 166 33.06 -12.04 -26.20
C SER A 166 32.66 -11.24 -24.96
N ARG A 167 33.63 -10.62 -24.26
CA ARG A 167 33.36 -9.78 -23.09
C ARG A 167 32.63 -8.49 -23.47
N GLU A 168 33.04 -7.84 -24.56
CA GLU A 168 32.35 -6.64 -25.07
C GLU A 168 30.97 -7.00 -25.62
N GLY A 169 30.83 -8.14 -26.30
CA GLY A 169 29.55 -8.64 -26.77
C GLY A 169 28.57 -8.92 -25.63
N ALA A 170 29.00 -9.62 -24.58
CA ALA A 170 28.19 -9.88 -23.40
C ALA A 170 27.76 -8.59 -22.68
N LYS A 171 28.65 -7.60 -22.59
CA LYS A 171 28.32 -6.28 -22.04
C LYS A 171 27.26 -5.57 -22.88
N MET A 172 27.42 -5.56 -24.21
CA MET A 172 26.45 -4.95 -25.12
C MET A 172 25.08 -5.60 -24.97
N VAL A 173 25.00 -6.93 -24.98
CA VAL A 173 23.73 -7.66 -24.76
C VAL A 173 23.10 -7.27 -23.43
N ALA A 174 23.87 -7.20 -22.34
CA ALA A 174 23.37 -6.81 -21.03
C ALA A 174 22.80 -5.37 -21.01
N ASP A 175 23.48 -4.41 -21.64
CA ASP A 175 23.02 -3.02 -21.72
C ASP A 175 21.71 -2.90 -22.53
N TRP A 176 21.60 -3.63 -23.64
CA TRP A 176 20.36 -3.69 -24.43
C TRP A 176 19.24 -4.40 -23.68
N CYS A 177 19.52 -5.49 -22.98
CA CYS A 177 18.55 -6.17 -22.12
C CYS A 177 17.98 -5.23 -21.05
N LYS A 178 18.85 -4.45 -20.40
CA LYS A 178 18.47 -3.45 -19.41
C LYS A 178 17.56 -2.37 -20.01
N LEU A 179 17.93 -1.83 -21.18
CA LEU A 179 17.14 -0.83 -21.88
C LEU A 179 15.73 -1.35 -22.27
N MET A 180 15.67 -2.56 -22.82
CA MET A 180 14.41 -3.18 -23.24
C MET A 180 13.50 -3.49 -22.06
N LEU A 181 14.06 -4.05 -20.97
CA LEU A 181 13.31 -4.29 -19.73
C LEU A 181 12.75 -2.99 -19.14
N ARG A 182 13.55 -1.91 -19.16
CA ARG A 182 13.11 -0.58 -18.73
C ARG A 182 11.95 -0.06 -19.56
N SER A 183 12.02 -0.21 -20.88
CA SER A 183 10.93 0.19 -21.79
C SER A 183 9.65 -0.62 -21.53
N TYR A 184 9.78 -1.93 -21.33
CA TYR A 184 8.66 -2.82 -21.02
C TYR A 184 7.97 -2.44 -19.71
N ASN A 185 8.77 -2.24 -18.66
CA ASN A 185 8.26 -1.87 -17.34
C ASN A 185 7.60 -0.49 -17.36
N ALA A 186 8.12 0.48 -18.11
CA ALA A 186 7.47 1.77 -18.30
C ALA A 186 6.07 1.64 -18.92
N GLU A 187 5.90 0.74 -19.89
CA GLU A 187 4.59 0.48 -20.51
C GLU A 187 3.63 -0.23 -19.55
N ALA A 188 4.13 -1.18 -18.75
CA ALA A 188 3.36 -1.85 -17.70
C ALA A 188 2.87 -0.85 -16.64
N GLU A 189 3.75 0.00 -16.13
CA GLU A 189 3.41 1.02 -15.14
C GLU A 189 2.43 2.05 -15.68
N ASN A 190 2.63 2.50 -16.92
CA ASN A 190 1.70 3.39 -17.58
C ASN A 190 0.31 2.75 -17.67
N SER A 191 0.26 1.46 -18.02
CA SER A 191 -0.99 0.70 -18.11
C SER A 191 -1.69 0.59 -16.75
N LEU A 192 -0.96 0.32 -15.67
CA LEU A 192 -1.49 0.31 -14.31
C LEU A 192 -2.03 1.68 -13.90
N ARG A 193 -1.27 2.76 -14.17
CA ARG A 193 -1.62 4.13 -13.77
C ARG A 193 -2.92 4.63 -14.41
N VAL A 194 -3.15 4.31 -15.67
CA VAL A 194 -4.33 4.80 -16.42
C VAL A 194 -5.49 3.81 -16.43
N MET A 195 -5.37 2.68 -15.72
CA MET A 195 -6.36 1.61 -15.76
C MET A 195 -7.70 2.05 -15.15
N LYS A 196 -8.78 1.61 -15.77
CA LYS A 196 -10.16 1.77 -15.29
C LYS A 196 -10.79 0.40 -15.05
N ALA A 197 -11.87 0.37 -14.27
CA ALA A 197 -12.68 -0.84 -14.12
C ALA A 197 -13.11 -1.36 -15.51
N GLY A 198 -12.88 -2.65 -15.79
CA GLY A 198 -13.21 -3.30 -17.05
C GLY A 198 -12.23 -3.08 -18.22
N SER A 199 -11.13 -2.31 -18.06
CA SER A 199 -10.18 -2.07 -19.15
C SER A 199 -8.97 -3.02 -19.17
N VAL A 200 -9.03 -4.15 -18.44
CA VAL A 200 -7.90 -5.07 -18.24
C VAL A 200 -7.42 -5.69 -19.56
N ASP A 201 -8.33 -6.08 -20.45
CA ASP A 201 -7.97 -6.70 -21.73
C ASP A 201 -7.19 -5.76 -22.64
N ALA A 202 -7.53 -4.46 -22.62
CA ALA A 202 -6.80 -3.46 -23.37
C ALA A 202 -5.39 -3.27 -22.81
N ALA A 203 -5.23 -3.29 -21.49
CA ALA A 203 -3.93 -3.22 -20.82
C ALA A 203 -3.07 -4.47 -21.11
N LYS A 204 -3.64 -5.68 -21.03
CA LYS A 204 -2.97 -6.93 -21.39
C LYS A 204 -2.48 -6.93 -22.83
N LYS A 205 -3.34 -6.56 -23.80
CA LYS A 205 -2.97 -6.47 -25.22
C LYS A 205 -1.85 -5.47 -25.47
N ARG A 206 -1.84 -4.34 -24.76
CA ARG A 206 -0.79 -3.33 -24.87
C ARG A 206 0.56 -3.88 -24.37
N LEU A 207 0.56 -4.60 -23.25
CA LEU A 207 1.77 -5.20 -22.70
C LEU A 207 2.33 -6.32 -23.59
N LEU A 208 1.45 -7.18 -24.14
CA LEU A 208 1.85 -8.19 -25.15
C LEU A 208 2.52 -7.55 -26.37
N ARG A 209 1.91 -6.48 -26.92
CA ARG A 209 2.50 -5.75 -28.04
C ARG A 209 3.86 -5.13 -27.71
N ALA A 210 4.06 -4.71 -26.46
CA ALA A 210 5.36 -4.19 -26.02
C ALA A 210 6.42 -5.30 -25.99
N ALA A 211 6.08 -6.50 -25.51
CA ALA A 211 6.98 -7.66 -25.57
C ALA A 211 7.30 -8.06 -27.02
N GLU A 212 6.30 -8.14 -27.90
CA GLU A 212 6.49 -8.43 -29.33
C GLU A 212 7.39 -7.39 -30.02
N ALA A 213 7.20 -6.10 -29.70
CA ALA A 213 8.02 -5.02 -30.25
C ALA A 213 9.49 -5.13 -29.78
N ILE A 214 9.71 -5.49 -28.52
CA ILE A 214 11.04 -5.73 -27.95
C ILE A 214 11.71 -6.91 -28.64
N GLU A 215 11.00 -8.02 -28.84
CA GLU A 215 11.53 -9.19 -29.55
C GLU A 215 11.92 -8.83 -30.98
N LYS A 216 11.08 -8.06 -31.69
CA LYS A 216 11.36 -7.62 -33.05
C LYS A 216 12.60 -6.72 -33.14
N LEU A 217 12.72 -5.72 -32.26
CA LEU A 217 13.87 -4.81 -32.21
C LEU A 217 15.15 -5.51 -31.71
N GLY A 218 14.98 -6.47 -30.81
CA GLY A 218 16.03 -7.24 -30.16
C GLY A 218 16.48 -8.50 -30.91
N LYS A 219 15.89 -8.79 -32.08
CA LYS A 219 16.07 -10.05 -32.82
C LYS A 219 17.54 -10.41 -33.06
N MET A 220 18.37 -9.44 -33.44
CA MET A 220 19.80 -9.65 -33.70
C MET A 220 20.56 -10.16 -32.47
N LEU A 221 20.15 -9.72 -31.28
CA LEU A 221 20.74 -10.11 -30.00
C LEU A 221 19.92 -11.20 -29.30
N SER A 222 18.89 -11.76 -29.96
CA SER A 222 17.95 -12.74 -29.39
C SER A 222 17.33 -12.27 -28.07
N ILE A 223 17.00 -10.97 -27.98
CA ILE A 223 16.43 -10.37 -26.77
C ILE A 223 14.93 -10.64 -26.71
N GLN A 224 14.46 -11.18 -25.59
CA GLN A 224 13.05 -11.47 -25.32
C GLN A 224 12.74 -11.19 -23.84
N ILE A 225 11.50 -10.77 -23.55
CA ILE A 225 10.99 -10.75 -22.17
C ILE A 225 10.77 -12.20 -21.73
N ASN A 226 11.17 -12.55 -20.51
CA ASN A 226 10.94 -13.88 -20.00
C ASN A 226 9.43 -14.13 -19.75
N ASP A 227 8.89 -15.24 -20.25
CA ASP A 227 7.47 -15.60 -20.12
C ASP A 227 6.96 -15.55 -18.67
N ARG A 228 7.78 -15.97 -17.71
CA ARG A 228 7.43 -15.92 -16.28
C ARG A 228 7.33 -14.47 -15.80
N TYR A 229 8.21 -13.59 -16.25
CA TYR A 229 8.17 -12.17 -15.89
C TYR A 229 6.96 -11.48 -16.51
N GLU A 230 6.66 -11.77 -17.78
CA GLU A 230 5.44 -11.30 -18.43
C GLU A 230 4.18 -11.78 -17.67
N ALA A 231 4.11 -13.06 -17.30
CA ALA A 231 2.99 -13.59 -16.55
C ALA A 231 2.79 -12.89 -15.19
N LEU A 232 3.88 -12.52 -14.49
CA LEU A 232 3.80 -11.73 -13.25
C LEU A 232 3.21 -10.34 -13.50
N ARG A 233 3.62 -9.66 -14.58
CA ARG A 233 3.03 -8.37 -14.95
C ARG A 233 1.56 -8.48 -15.38
N MET A 234 1.19 -9.54 -16.09
CA MET A 234 -0.22 -9.82 -16.40
C MET A 234 -1.03 -10.03 -15.13
N ARG A 235 -0.47 -10.75 -14.15
CA ARG A 235 -1.13 -10.97 -12.85
C ARG A 235 -1.31 -9.67 -12.06
N GLU A 236 -0.31 -8.78 -12.08
CA GLU A 236 -0.41 -7.45 -11.47
C GLU A 236 -1.53 -6.61 -12.08
N LEU A 237 -1.67 -6.62 -13.41
CA LEU A 237 -2.79 -5.96 -14.12
C LEU A 237 -4.14 -6.54 -13.70
N GLU A 238 -4.26 -7.87 -13.59
CA GLU A 238 -5.50 -8.53 -13.15
C GLU A 238 -5.90 -8.15 -11.73
N LEU A 239 -4.97 -8.27 -10.77
CA LEU A 239 -5.22 -7.94 -9.36
C LEU A 239 -5.70 -6.49 -9.21
N THR A 240 -5.09 -5.58 -9.97
CA THR A 240 -5.45 -4.17 -9.94
C THR A 240 -6.82 -3.94 -10.57
N ALA A 241 -7.14 -4.62 -11.67
CA ALA A 241 -8.45 -4.53 -12.33
C ALA A 241 -9.58 -5.05 -11.43
N ASP A 242 -9.38 -6.20 -10.79
CA ASP A 242 -10.35 -6.82 -9.87
C ASP A 242 -10.72 -5.88 -8.72
N TYR A 243 -9.72 -5.22 -8.13
CA TYR A 243 -9.96 -4.23 -7.09
C TYR A 243 -10.68 -2.99 -7.59
N LEU A 244 -10.26 -2.44 -8.74
CA LEU A 244 -10.95 -1.27 -9.32
C LEU A 244 -12.40 -1.59 -9.63
N GLN A 245 -12.69 -2.82 -10.07
CA GLN A 245 -14.05 -3.31 -10.26
C GLN A 245 -14.81 -3.39 -8.93
N LYS A 246 -14.27 -4.05 -7.90
CA LYS A 246 -14.92 -4.13 -6.58
C LYS A 246 -15.20 -2.76 -5.98
N LYS A 247 -14.24 -1.84 -6.04
CA LYS A 247 -14.40 -0.47 -5.55
C LYS A 247 -15.50 0.29 -6.29
N GLN A 248 -15.64 0.06 -7.60
CA GLN A 248 -16.70 0.64 -8.39
C GLN A 248 -18.07 0.04 -8.00
N GLU A 249 -18.14 -1.27 -7.82
CA GLU A 249 -19.35 -1.97 -7.35
C GLU A 249 -19.79 -1.49 -5.96
N GLU A 250 -18.86 -1.37 -5.00
CA GLU A 250 -19.12 -0.83 -3.66
C GLU A 250 -19.68 0.60 -3.73
N LYS A 251 -19.06 1.48 -4.51
CA LYS A 251 -19.51 2.86 -4.71
C LYS A 251 -20.90 2.94 -5.35
N GLU A 252 -21.21 2.05 -6.28
CA GLU A 252 -22.54 1.96 -6.88
C GLU A 252 -23.59 1.45 -5.89
N ASN A 253 -23.23 0.46 -5.07
CA ASN A 253 -24.10 -0.04 -4.00
C ASN A 253 -24.39 1.05 -2.98
N GLU A 254 -23.37 1.74 -2.47
CA GLU A 254 -23.54 2.87 -1.54
C GLU A 254 -24.45 3.97 -2.09
N ARG A 255 -24.25 4.33 -3.37
CA ARG A 255 -25.12 5.31 -4.05
C ARG A 255 -26.57 4.84 -4.08
N SER A 256 -26.79 3.58 -4.47
CA SER A 256 -28.12 3.00 -4.57
C SER A 256 -28.81 2.87 -3.20
N GLU A 257 -28.08 2.47 -2.15
CA GLU A 257 -28.61 2.46 -0.77
C GLU A 257 -28.98 3.86 -0.30
N ARG A 258 -28.14 4.87 -0.59
CA ARG A 258 -28.43 6.27 -0.23
C ARG A 258 -29.66 6.81 -0.97
N GLU A 259 -29.83 6.45 -2.23
CA GLU A 259 -31.02 6.81 -3.01
C GLU A 259 -32.27 6.12 -2.45
N ARG A 260 -32.20 4.84 -2.07
CA ARG A 260 -33.30 4.14 -1.41
C ARG A 260 -33.70 4.82 -0.10
N LEU A 261 -32.74 5.09 0.79
CA LEU A 261 -33.00 5.77 2.07
C LEU A 261 -33.62 7.16 1.89
N ARG A 262 -33.19 7.92 0.88
CA ARG A 262 -33.78 9.22 0.55
C ARG A 262 -35.22 9.10 0.07
N GLU A 263 -35.50 8.09 -0.75
CA GLU A 263 -36.85 7.79 -1.18
C GLU A 263 -37.72 7.45 0.03
N GLU A 264 -37.29 6.50 0.87
CA GLU A 264 -38.05 6.06 2.03
C GLU A 264 -38.36 7.22 2.98
N ALA A 265 -37.40 8.13 3.18
CA ALA A 265 -37.59 9.34 3.97
C ALA A 265 -38.61 10.32 3.37
N LYS A 266 -38.65 10.45 2.03
CA LYS A 266 -39.67 11.25 1.33
C LYS A 266 -41.06 10.63 1.46
N ALA A 267 -41.18 9.32 1.25
CA ALA A 267 -42.44 8.60 1.46
C ALA A 267 -42.95 8.79 2.90
N GLN A 268 -42.08 8.62 3.91
CA GLN A 268 -42.44 8.89 5.31
C GLN A 268 -42.83 10.34 5.59
N ALA A 269 -42.21 11.31 4.90
CA ALA A 269 -42.59 12.72 5.03
C ALA A 269 -43.96 12.98 4.40
N GLU A 270 -44.29 12.36 3.27
CA GLU A 270 -45.61 12.44 2.63
C GLU A 270 -46.70 11.83 3.52
N PHE A 271 -46.48 10.62 4.07
CA PHE A 271 -47.40 10.00 5.03
C PHE A 271 -47.70 10.91 6.22
N ARG A 272 -46.65 11.47 6.84
CA ARG A 272 -46.82 12.41 7.97
C ARG A 272 -47.59 13.66 7.58
N ARG A 273 -47.27 14.28 6.45
CA ARG A 273 -47.98 15.48 5.97
C ARG A 273 -49.45 15.20 5.72
N GLU A 274 -49.77 14.03 5.16
CA GLU A 274 -51.15 13.66 4.86
C GLU A 274 -51.93 13.36 6.15
N LEU A 275 -51.33 12.63 7.09
CA LEU A 275 -51.92 12.42 8.42
C LEU A 275 -52.17 13.73 9.15
N GLU A 276 -51.20 14.67 9.14
CA GLU A 276 -51.37 15.99 9.76
C GLU A 276 -52.52 16.80 9.14
N LYS A 277 -52.72 16.71 7.81
CA LYS A 277 -53.86 17.37 7.14
C LYS A 277 -55.18 16.75 7.57
N LEU A 278 -55.31 15.42 7.49
CA LEU A 278 -56.52 14.71 7.87
C LEU A 278 -56.85 14.89 9.36
N GLU A 279 -55.84 14.94 10.24
CA GLU A 279 -56.05 15.22 11.66
C GLU A 279 -56.56 16.64 11.92
N LYS A 280 -56.06 17.65 11.18
CA LYS A 280 -56.55 19.03 11.27
C LYS A 280 -58.00 19.12 10.79
N GLU A 281 -58.32 18.46 9.70
CA GLU A 281 -59.68 18.38 9.15
C GLU A 281 -60.63 17.69 10.14
N ARG A 282 -60.23 16.54 10.69
CA ARG A 282 -60.99 15.83 11.73
C ARG A 282 -61.28 16.74 12.92
N LYS A 283 -60.27 17.41 13.48
CA LYS A 283 -60.43 18.34 14.61
C LYS A 283 -61.35 19.52 14.26
N HIS A 284 -61.27 20.03 13.04
CA HIS A 284 -62.14 21.11 12.58
C HIS A 284 -63.60 20.66 12.54
N LEU A 285 -63.89 19.56 11.85
CA LEU A 285 -65.23 18.99 11.74
C LEU A 285 -65.80 18.61 13.12
N GLU A 286 -64.99 18.05 14.03
CA GLU A 286 -65.41 17.76 15.41
C GLU A 286 -65.84 19.01 16.18
N ASN A 287 -65.11 20.11 16.03
CA ASN A 287 -65.42 21.37 16.71
C ASN A 287 -66.68 22.03 16.12
N VAL A 288 -66.83 22.02 14.79
CA VAL A 288 -68.03 22.54 14.11
C VAL A 288 -69.25 21.74 14.52
N ARG A 289 -69.17 20.41 14.49
CA ARG A 289 -70.23 19.51 14.94
C ARG A 289 -70.63 19.77 16.40
N ARG A 290 -69.65 19.92 17.30
CA ARG A 290 -69.91 20.25 18.72
C ARG A 290 -70.65 21.58 18.87
N ALA A 291 -70.29 22.59 18.07
CA ALA A 291 -70.96 23.89 18.10
C ALA A 291 -72.40 23.83 17.56
N LEU A 292 -72.68 23.02 16.54
CA LEU A 292 -74.02 22.79 16.00
C LEU A 292 -74.93 22.08 17.01
N LEU A 293 -74.41 21.04 17.66
CA LEU A 293 -75.13 20.34 18.75
C LEU A 293 -75.48 21.30 19.91
N ALA A 294 -74.54 22.17 20.29
CA ALA A 294 -74.78 23.18 21.34
C ALA A 294 -75.84 24.22 20.96
N LYS A 295 -76.04 24.47 19.66
CA LYS A 295 -77.08 25.36 19.11
C LYS A 295 -78.43 24.66 18.89
N GLY A 296 -78.52 23.35 19.11
CA GLY A 296 -79.74 22.56 18.92
C GLY A 296 -80.00 22.14 17.47
N ASP A 297 -79.06 22.36 16.55
CA ASP A 297 -79.19 21.96 15.15
C ASP A 297 -78.67 20.53 14.95
N VAL A 298 -79.52 19.57 15.30
CA VAL A 298 -79.17 18.13 15.30
C VAL A 298 -79.03 17.57 13.88
N ALA A 299 -79.87 18.04 12.94
CA ALA A 299 -79.84 17.56 11.56
C ALA A 299 -78.51 17.92 10.85
N ALA A 300 -78.04 19.16 11.00
CA ALA A 300 -76.74 19.57 10.44
C ALA A 300 -75.56 18.84 11.13
N ALA A 301 -75.68 18.52 12.43
CA ALA A 301 -74.65 17.78 13.16
C ALA A 301 -74.55 16.29 12.75
N GLU A 302 -75.63 15.68 12.26
CA GLU A 302 -75.63 14.32 11.71
C GLU A 302 -75.00 14.26 10.31
N GLU A 303 -75.23 15.25 9.46
CA GLU A 303 -74.59 15.34 8.14
C GLU A 303 -73.05 15.43 8.26
N LEU A 304 -72.56 16.25 9.20
CA LEU A 304 -71.12 16.34 9.52
C LEU A 304 -70.54 15.03 10.10
N GLN A 305 -71.36 14.16 10.70
CA GLN A 305 -70.88 12.87 11.22
C GLN A 305 -70.43 11.96 10.08
N SER A 306 -71.17 11.95 8.96
CA SER A 306 -70.80 11.17 7.77
C SER A 306 -69.48 11.63 7.16
N GLU A 307 -69.24 12.94 7.14
CA GLU A 307 -67.96 13.50 6.69
C GLU A 307 -66.82 13.16 7.67
N LEU A 308 -67.06 13.24 8.97
CA LEU A 308 -66.10 12.81 9.99
C LEU A 308 -65.71 11.34 9.84
N ASP A 309 -66.68 10.45 9.63
CA ASP A 309 -66.43 9.02 9.48
C ASP A 309 -65.57 8.72 8.23
N LYS A 310 -65.77 9.47 7.13
CA LYS A 310 -64.90 9.39 5.94
C LYS A 310 -63.47 9.82 6.25
N VAL A 311 -63.28 10.92 6.97
CA VAL A 311 -61.93 11.39 7.36
C VAL A 311 -61.25 10.38 8.29
N VAL A 312 -61.98 9.82 9.26
CA VAL A 312 -61.45 8.77 10.16
C VAL A 312 -61.04 7.52 9.37
N SER A 313 -61.89 7.04 8.47
CA SER A 313 -61.55 5.92 7.59
C SER A 313 -60.34 6.23 6.69
N GLY A 314 -60.21 7.47 6.22
CA GLY A 314 -59.04 7.96 5.48
C GLY A 314 -57.75 7.86 6.30
N ILE A 315 -57.77 8.29 7.57
CA ILE A 315 -56.64 8.20 8.50
C ILE A 315 -56.24 6.73 8.72
N GLU A 316 -57.20 5.85 8.97
CA GLU A 316 -56.95 4.41 9.13
C GLU A 316 -56.32 3.81 7.87
N GLY A 317 -56.83 4.17 6.69
CA GLY A 317 -56.28 3.72 5.40
C GLY A 317 -54.85 4.22 5.14
N VAL A 318 -54.49 5.43 5.61
CA VAL A 318 -53.12 5.93 5.53
C VAL A 318 -52.20 5.16 6.50
N HIS A 319 -52.63 4.92 7.74
CA HIS A 319 -51.86 4.12 8.70
C HIS A 319 -51.66 2.67 8.26
N GLN A 320 -52.68 2.02 7.69
CA GLN A 320 -52.55 0.66 7.16
C GLN A 320 -51.51 0.58 6.03
N ARG A 321 -51.47 1.59 5.16
CA ARG A 321 -50.48 1.70 4.09
C ARG A 321 -49.08 1.97 4.62
N GLU A 322 -48.94 2.85 5.60
CA GLU A 322 -47.66 3.15 6.25
C GLU A 322 -47.08 1.91 6.97
N ALA A 323 -47.94 1.15 7.66
CA ALA A 323 -47.55 -0.06 8.39
C ALA A 323 -47.14 -1.21 7.45
N ASN A 324 -47.75 -1.32 6.28
CA ASN A 324 -47.40 -2.35 5.31
C ASN A 324 -46.22 -1.92 4.42
N ILE A 325 -45.01 -2.27 4.85
CA ILE A 325 -43.77 -1.99 4.11
C ILE A 325 -43.71 -2.60 2.70
N ARG A 326 -44.56 -3.59 2.40
CA ARG A 326 -44.63 -4.25 1.09
C ARG A 326 -45.65 -3.62 0.16
N ALA A 327 -46.57 -2.79 0.69
CA ALA A 327 -47.56 -2.09 -0.12
C ALA A 327 -46.94 -0.90 -0.85
N GLY A 328 -47.44 -0.63 -2.05
CA GLY A 328 -46.98 0.49 -2.87
C GLY A 328 -47.53 0.43 -4.28
N TYR A 329 -46.98 1.30 -5.13
CA TYR A 329 -47.30 1.36 -6.55
C TYR A 329 -46.15 0.78 -7.35
N VAL A 330 -46.47 -0.16 -8.25
CA VAL A 330 -45.56 -0.58 -9.32
C VAL A 330 -45.83 0.31 -10.52
N TYR A 331 -44.79 0.99 -11.00
CA TYR A 331 -44.87 1.88 -12.14
C TYR A 331 -44.11 1.31 -13.35
N VAL A 332 -44.64 1.57 -14.54
CA VAL A 332 -43.97 1.30 -15.81
C VAL A 332 -43.89 2.59 -16.60
N ILE A 333 -42.66 3.00 -16.91
CA ILE A 333 -42.38 4.26 -17.57
C ILE A 333 -41.48 4.04 -18.79
N SER A 334 -41.62 4.88 -19.80
CA SER A 334 -40.76 4.87 -20.99
C SER A 334 -40.30 6.28 -21.36
N ASN A 335 -39.30 6.38 -22.22
CA ASN A 335 -38.84 7.66 -22.75
C ASN A 335 -38.51 7.47 -24.22
N LEU A 336 -39.48 7.78 -25.08
CA LEU A 336 -39.36 7.53 -26.52
C LEU A 336 -38.15 8.24 -27.14
N GLY A 337 -37.88 9.49 -26.74
CA GLY A 337 -36.80 10.28 -27.32
C GLY A 337 -35.40 9.88 -26.87
N ALA A 338 -35.24 9.33 -25.66
CA ALA A 338 -33.94 8.87 -25.16
C ALA A 338 -33.64 7.41 -25.51
N PHE A 339 -34.68 6.57 -25.51
CA PHE A 339 -34.55 5.11 -25.43
C PHE A 339 -35.26 4.36 -26.57
N GLY A 340 -36.10 5.06 -27.35
CA GLY A 340 -36.90 4.44 -28.40
C GLY A 340 -38.14 3.70 -27.89
N PRO A 341 -38.92 3.09 -28.78
CA PRO A 341 -40.25 2.56 -28.47
C PRO A 341 -40.27 1.20 -27.75
N LYS A 342 -39.13 0.51 -27.65
CA LYS A 342 -39.02 -0.87 -27.12
C LYS A 342 -38.16 -0.95 -25.87
N MET A 343 -38.24 0.06 -25.02
CA MET A 343 -37.51 0.10 -23.77
C MET A 343 -38.37 0.71 -22.66
N VAL A 344 -38.56 -0.05 -21.59
CA VAL A 344 -39.33 0.35 -20.42
C VAL A 344 -38.51 0.22 -19.16
N LYS A 345 -38.78 1.10 -18.18
CA LYS A 345 -38.34 0.94 -16.80
C LYS A 345 -39.50 0.48 -15.95
N ILE A 346 -39.26 -0.55 -15.15
CA ILE A 346 -40.22 -1.08 -14.17
C ILE A 346 -39.63 -0.85 -12.79
N GLY A 347 -40.36 -0.18 -11.91
CA GLY A 347 -39.95 0.02 -10.52
C GLY A 347 -41.15 0.10 -9.58
N MET A 348 -40.88 0.25 -8.29
CA MET A 348 -41.93 0.49 -7.30
C MET A 348 -41.64 1.70 -6.40
N THR A 349 -42.69 2.28 -5.83
CA THR A 349 -42.62 3.35 -4.83
C THR A 349 -43.65 3.14 -3.74
N ARG A 350 -43.29 3.54 -2.52
CA ARG A 350 -44.19 3.52 -1.35
C ARG A 350 -44.84 4.88 -1.09
N ARG A 351 -44.62 5.85 -1.98
CA ARG A 351 -45.23 7.20 -1.86
C ARG A 351 -46.74 7.14 -1.97
N LEU A 352 -47.38 8.11 -1.33
CA LEU A 352 -48.81 8.34 -1.48
C LEU A 352 -49.11 8.90 -2.88
N HIS A 353 -48.19 9.71 -3.41
CA HIS A 353 -48.28 10.33 -4.73
C HIS A 353 -47.20 9.75 -5.67
N PRO A 354 -47.46 8.61 -6.34
CA PRO A 354 -46.45 7.94 -7.17
C PRO A 354 -46.04 8.75 -8.42
N GLU A 355 -46.89 9.68 -8.87
CA GLU A 355 -46.56 10.55 -10.01
C GLU A 355 -45.40 11.51 -9.73
N GLU A 356 -45.30 12.02 -8.49
CA GLU A 356 -44.16 12.85 -8.09
C GLU A 356 -42.85 12.08 -8.20
N ARG A 357 -42.86 10.77 -7.90
CA ARG A 357 -41.68 9.92 -8.08
C ARG A 357 -41.28 9.79 -9.54
N VAL A 358 -42.24 9.62 -10.45
CA VAL A 358 -41.96 9.52 -11.89
C VAL A 358 -41.40 10.83 -12.43
N LEU A 359 -41.95 11.98 -12.00
CA LEU A 359 -41.43 13.29 -12.37
C LEU A 359 -39.98 13.47 -11.92
N GLU A 360 -39.65 13.13 -10.66
CA GLU A 360 -38.29 13.19 -10.12
C GLU A 360 -37.30 12.27 -10.87
N LEU A 361 -37.78 11.15 -11.43
CA LEU A 361 -36.94 10.25 -12.24
C LEU A 361 -36.59 10.88 -13.60
N GLY A 362 -37.49 11.69 -14.18
CA GLY A 362 -37.28 12.38 -15.46
C GLY A 362 -36.23 13.48 -15.40
N ASP A 363 -36.14 14.20 -14.29
CA ASP A 363 -35.14 15.26 -14.10
C ASP A 363 -33.70 14.72 -14.00
N ALA A 364 -33.55 13.43 -13.67
CA ALA A 364 -32.28 12.79 -13.47
C ALA A 364 -31.76 12.13 -14.76
N SER A 365 -31.06 12.91 -15.59
CA SER A 365 -30.11 12.40 -16.62
C SER A 365 -30.71 11.90 -17.95
N VAL A 366 -31.92 12.33 -18.33
CA VAL A 366 -32.50 12.07 -19.66
C VAL A 366 -32.96 13.38 -20.34
N PRO A 367 -32.90 13.47 -21.69
CA PRO A 367 -33.22 14.71 -22.42
C PRO A 367 -34.72 15.07 -22.46
N PHE A 368 -35.61 14.09 -22.21
CA PHE A 368 -37.05 14.27 -22.20
C PHE A 368 -37.63 13.67 -20.93
N ARG A 369 -38.81 14.11 -20.49
CA ARG A 369 -39.52 13.47 -19.37
C ARG A 369 -39.93 12.04 -19.69
N TYR A 370 -40.12 11.24 -18.64
CA TYR A 370 -40.70 9.90 -18.81
C TYR A 370 -42.21 9.98 -19.01
N ASP A 371 -42.71 9.15 -19.92
CA ASP A 371 -44.12 8.87 -20.07
C ASP A 371 -44.52 7.74 -19.11
N THR A 372 -45.58 7.96 -18.35
CA THR A 372 -46.16 6.95 -17.46
C THR A 372 -47.16 6.09 -18.23
N HIS A 373 -46.95 4.78 -18.23
CA HIS A 373 -47.86 3.84 -18.87
C HIS A 373 -48.76 3.14 -17.87
N ILE A 374 -48.19 2.67 -16.76
CA ILE A 374 -48.89 1.88 -15.73
C ILE A 374 -48.55 2.45 -14.36
N LEU A 375 -49.57 2.63 -13.52
CA LEU A 375 -49.47 2.90 -12.09
C LEU A 375 -50.38 1.94 -11.33
N HIS A 376 -49.81 0.80 -10.92
CA HIS A 376 -50.59 -0.27 -10.32
C HIS A 376 -50.37 -0.36 -8.81
N TYR A 377 -51.41 -0.07 -8.02
CA TYR A 377 -51.36 -0.27 -6.57
C TYR A 377 -51.40 -1.77 -6.23
N SER A 378 -50.53 -2.19 -5.32
CA SER A 378 -50.51 -3.55 -4.78
C SER A 378 -50.26 -3.52 -3.27
N ALA A 379 -50.98 -4.37 -2.53
CA ALA A 379 -50.69 -4.63 -1.11
C ALA A 379 -49.34 -5.37 -0.92
N ASP A 380 -48.80 -5.98 -1.98
CA ASP A 380 -47.47 -6.59 -2.04
C ASP A 380 -46.78 -6.22 -3.36
N ALA A 381 -46.43 -4.94 -3.49
CA ALA A 381 -45.75 -4.39 -4.65
C ALA A 381 -44.35 -5.00 -4.85
N VAL A 382 -43.67 -5.36 -3.76
CA VAL A 382 -42.33 -5.98 -3.79
C VAL A 382 -42.37 -7.34 -4.50
N SER A 383 -43.32 -8.21 -4.15
CA SER A 383 -43.47 -9.49 -4.84
C SER A 383 -43.85 -9.32 -6.31
N LEU A 384 -44.72 -8.36 -6.61
CA LEU A 384 -45.19 -8.11 -7.97
C LEU A 384 -44.04 -7.62 -8.87
N GLU A 385 -43.28 -6.63 -8.41
CA GLU A 385 -42.08 -6.12 -9.10
C GLU A 385 -41.07 -7.25 -9.35
N THR A 386 -40.77 -8.05 -8.32
CA THR A 386 -39.83 -9.16 -8.43
C THR A 386 -40.27 -10.16 -9.51
N LYS A 387 -41.56 -10.52 -9.56
CA LYS A 387 -42.10 -11.42 -10.59
C LYS A 387 -41.95 -10.84 -11.98
N LEU A 388 -42.23 -9.55 -12.17
CA LEU A 388 -42.06 -8.88 -13.47
C LEU A 388 -40.59 -8.85 -13.90
N HIS A 389 -39.67 -8.53 -12.98
CA HIS A 389 -38.23 -8.53 -13.27
C HIS A 389 -37.70 -9.92 -13.63
N GLN A 390 -38.21 -10.98 -12.99
CA GLN A 390 -37.87 -12.36 -13.31
C GLN A 390 -38.41 -12.77 -14.68
N ALA A 391 -39.67 -12.45 -14.97
CA ALA A 391 -40.32 -12.73 -16.25
C ALA A 391 -39.65 -12.04 -17.44
N LEU A 392 -38.99 -10.90 -17.21
CA LEU A 392 -38.25 -10.13 -18.22
C LEU A 392 -36.73 -10.23 -18.09
N SER A 393 -36.22 -11.20 -17.31
CA SER A 393 -34.79 -11.32 -17.00
C SER A 393 -33.91 -11.52 -18.24
N ASP A 394 -34.40 -12.24 -19.23
CA ASP A 394 -33.79 -12.47 -20.54
C ASP A 394 -33.71 -11.20 -21.39
N ARG A 395 -34.65 -10.27 -21.19
CA ARG A 395 -34.77 -8.98 -21.91
C ARG A 395 -34.14 -7.80 -21.16
N ARG A 396 -33.42 -8.05 -20.06
CA ARG A 396 -32.80 -6.97 -19.26
C ARG A 396 -31.69 -6.27 -20.02
N VAL A 397 -31.68 -4.93 -19.96
CA VAL A 397 -30.71 -4.08 -20.66
C VAL A 397 -29.34 -4.14 -19.97
N ASN A 398 -29.31 -4.00 -18.64
CA ASN A 398 -28.07 -4.10 -17.87
C ASN A 398 -27.93 -5.48 -17.21
N ARG A 399 -26.96 -6.28 -17.68
CA ARG A 399 -26.67 -7.64 -17.17
C ARG A 399 -25.61 -7.67 -16.06
N VAL A 400 -25.00 -6.53 -15.75
CA VAL A 400 -23.96 -6.41 -14.72
C VAL A 400 -24.57 -5.82 -13.45
N ASN A 401 -25.23 -4.67 -13.58
CA ASN A 401 -25.94 -4.01 -12.48
C ASN A 401 -27.44 -4.29 -12.56
N MET A 402 -27.88 -5.31 -11.81
CA MET A 402 -29.28 -5.74 -11.75
C MET A 402 -30.20 -4.74 -11.02
N ARG A 403 -29.66 -3.70 -10.38
CA ARG A 403 -30.48 -2.61 -9.79
C ARG A 403 -30.94 -1.60 -10.86
N ARG A 404 -30.39 -1.66 -12.08
CA ARG A 404 -30.85 -0.85 -13.22
C ARG A 404 -31.92 -1.58 -14.01
N GLU A 405 -33.17 -1.32 -13.65
CA GLU A 405 -34.35 -2.10 -14.08
C GLU A 405 -34.94 -1.62 -15.42
N PHE A 406 -34.08 -1.56 -16.45
CA PHE A 406 -34.51 -1.31 -17.83
C PHE A 406 -34.60 -2.62 -18.60
N PHE A 407 -35.65 -2.76 -19.41
CA PHE A 407 -35.96 -3.98 -20.15
C PHE A 407 -36.30 -3.66 -21.61
N TYR A 408 -35.84 -4.51 -22.53
CA TYR A 408 -36.23 -4.51 -23.93
C TYR A 408 -37.64 -5.10 -24.09
N ALA A 409 -38.65 -4.31 -23.74
CA ALA A 409 -40.06 -4.68 -23.78
C ALA A 409 -40.91 -3.44 -24.11
N THR A 410 -42.16 -3.65 -24.51
CA THR A 410 -43.14 -2.56 -24.65
C THR A 410 -44.04 -2.47 -23.41
N PRO A 411 -44.72 -1.33 -23.19
CA PRO A 411 -45.75 -1.22 -22.15
C PRO A 411 -46.83 -2.33 -22.24
N GLU A 412 -47.18 -2.76 -23.47
CA GLU A 412 -48.13 -3.85 -23.70
C GLU A 412 -47.61 -5.19 -23.18
N ASP A 413 -46.33 -5.51 -23.41
CA ASP A 413 -45.71 -6.73 -22.90
C ASP A 413 -45.84 -6.81 -21.37
N VAL A 414 -45.55 -5.69 -20.69
CA VAL A 414 -45.61 -5.62 -19.22
C VAL A 414 -47.06 -5.69 -18.72
N ARG A 415 -48.00 -5.11 -19.45
CA ARG A 415 -49.43 -5.20 -19.15
C ARG A 415 -49.92 -6.64 -19.17
N GLU A 416 -49.58 -7.42 -20.19
CA GLU A 416 -50.00 -8.83 -20.26
C GLU A 416 -49.42 -9.66 -19.11
N LEU A 417 -48.17 -9.38 -18.70
CA LEU A 417 -47.57 -9.98 -17.51
C LEU A 417 -48.32 -9.58 -16.23
N LEU A 418 -48.69 -8.31 -16.07
CA LEU A 418 -49.45 -7.83 -14.92
C LEU A 418 -50.85 -8.45 -14.81
N LYS A 419 -51.57 -8.63 -15.93
CA LYS A 419 -52.88 -9.31 -15.96
C LYS A 419 -52.77 -10.73 -15.40
N THR A 420 -51.71 -11.43 -15.78
CA THR A 420 -51.43 -12.80 -15.32
C THR A 420 -51.16 -12.87 -13.81
N HIS A 421 -50.68 -11.79 -13.20
CA HIS A 421 -50.22 -11.78 -11.81
C HIS A 421 -51.13 -11.04 -10.81
N SER A 422 -51.96 -10.08 -11.22
CA SER A 422 -52.68 -9.20 -10.27
C SER A 422 -54.20 -9.08 -10.47
N GLY A 423 -54.80 -9.66 -11.51
CA GLY A 423 -56.26 -9.88 -11.65
C GLY A 423 -57.19 -8.65 -11.78
N GLN A 424 -56.82 -7.49 -11.25
CA GLN A 424 -57.54 -6.22 -11.40
C GLN A 424 -56.56 -5.12 -11.78
N MET A 425 -56.91 -4.28 -12.77
CA MET A 425 -56.08 -3.17 -13.24
C MET A 425 -56.76 -1.83 -12.97
N LEU A 426 -56.01 -0.91 -12.37
CA LEU A 426 -56.33 0.52 -12.31
C LEU A 426 -55.47 1.21 -13.38
N GLU A 427 -56.15 1.78 -14.38
CA GLU A 427 -55.67 2.70 -15.43
C GLU A 427 -54.37 2.35 -16.20
N TYR A 428 -54.48 2.35 -17.53
CA TYR A 428 -53.36 2.09 -18.44
C TYR A 428 -53.37 3.03 -19.64
N VAL A 429 -52.20 3.57 -19.97
CA VAL A 429 -51.96 4.38 -21.15
C VAL A 429 -51.06 3.60 -22.11
N LEU A 430 -51.65 3.15 -23.24
CA LEU A 430 -50.96 2.42 -24.31
C LEU A 430 -49.91 3.30 -25.00
N GLU A 431 -50.34 4.44 -25.53
CA GLU A 431 -49.50 5.30 -26.34
C GLU A 431 -48.82 6.37 -25.46
N PRO A 432 -47.48 6.48 -25.46
CA PRO A 432 -46.79 7.54 -24.74
C PRO A 432 -47.20 8.90 -25.34
N GLU A 433 -47.44 9.89 -24.48
CA GLU A 433 -47.76 11.24 -24.94
C GLU A 433 -46.55 11.87 -25.63
N ALA A 434 -45.36 11.68 -25.05
CA ALA A 434 -44.07 12.09 -25.57
C ALA A 434 -44.08 13.52 -26.12
N ALA A 435 -44.78 14.44 -25.44
CA ALA A 435 -45.11 15.77 -25.97
C ALA A 435 -43.87 16.57 -26.37
N GLU A 436 -42.88 16.65 -25.48
CA GLU A 436 -41.61 17.35 -25.73
C GLU A 436 -40.85 16.75 -26.92
N TYR A 437 -40.80 15.42 -27.02
CA TYR A 437 -40.12 14.73 -28.12
C TYR A 437 -40.83 14.96 -29.46
N ARG A 438 -42.17 14.84 -29.50
CA ARG A 438 -42.94 15.08 -30.73
C ARG A 438 -42.82 16.51 -31.20
N GLN A 439 -42.86 17.48 -30.27
CA GLN A 439 -42.61 18.89 -30.58
C GLN A 439 -41.22 19.12 -31.19
N SER A 440 -40.20 18.42 -30.68
CA SER A 440 -38.83 18.51 -31.21
C SER A 440 -38.64 17.92 -32.61
N LEU A 441 -39.54 17.05 -33.08
CA LEU A 441 -39.50 16.49 -34.44
C LEU A 441 -40.17 17.39 -35.48
N THR A 442 -41.12 18.21 -35.03
CA THR A 442 -41.87 19.15 -35.88
C THR A 442 -41.30 20.57 -35.89
N SER A 443 -40.32 20.85 -35.03
CA SER A 443 -39.57 22.12 -34.96
C SER A 443 -38.25 21.98 -35.67
#